data_AF-A0A349VY55-F1
#
_entry.id   AF-A0A349VY55-F1
#
_cell.length_a   1.000
_cell.length_b   1.000
_cell.length_c   1.000
_cell.angle_alpha   90.00
_cell.angle_beta   90.00
_cell.angle_gamma   90.00
#
_symmetry.space_group_name_H-M   'P 1'
#
loop_
_entity.id
_entity.type
_entity.pdbx_description
1 polymer ?
#
loop_
_entity_poly.entity_id
_entity_poly.type
_entity_poly.pdbx_seq_one_letter_code
_entity_poly.pdbx_strand_id
1 'polypeptide(L)'
;MGKDFIKIAVVGPESTGKSTMAQFLAKEFQTVCVPEYSRYYCQSLNNKYTLQDEVNMFYGQVALEEALIPLAQDQLLICDTTFLTVKIWSDHLFGHTPQEVTDKIQQHVYDLYLLMDIDLPWQDDPLRDFPEQREHFMEIWKSELNAINANYRLISGLGDQRLENGLHAVKDFLTLI
;
A
#
# COMPACT_ATOMS: atom_id res chain seq x y z
N MET A 1 -24.96 -11.44 -3.56
CA MET A 1 -24.25 -11.12 -4.82
C MET A 1 -22.92 -10.57 -4.38
N GLY A 2 -21.90 -11.43 -4.36
CA GLY A 2 -20.54 -11.03 -3.98
C GLY A 2 -19.98 -10.06 -5.02
N LYS A 3 -19.08 -9.18 -4.60
CA LYS A 3 -18.41 -8.23 -5.47
C LYS A 3 -17.61 -9.01 -6.53
N ASP A 4 -17.75 -8.62 -7.81
CA ASP A 4 -17.09 -9.30 -8.94
C ASP A 4 -15.56 -9.09 -8.97
N PHE A 5 -14.99 -8.24 -8.10
CA PHE A 5 -13.54 -8.05 -8.06
C PHE A 5 -13.09 -7.54 -6.69
N ILE A 6 -12.09 -8.19 -6.12
CA ILE A 6 -11.56 -7.94 -4.78
C ILE A 6 -10.18 -7.34 -4.91
N LYS A 7 -9.96 -6.20 -4.25
CA LYS A 7 -8.63 -5.59 -4.12
C LYS A 7 -8.15 -5.63 -2.68
N ILE A 8 -6.97 -6.17 -2.46
CA ILE A 8 -6.32 -6.19 -1.16
C ILE A 8 -5.08 -5.31 -1.22
N ALA A 9 -5.05 -4.28 -0.38
CA ALA A 9 -3.93 -3.36 -0.28
C ALA A 9 -3.00 -3.76 0.87
N VAL A 10 -1.70 -3.80 0.62
CA VAL A 10 -0.67 -3.93 1.67
C VAL A 10 -0.04 -2.55 1.88
N VAL A 11 -0.25 -2.00 3.07
CA VAL A 11 0.05 -0.59 3.37
C VAL A 11 0.82 -0.45 4.68
N GLY A 12 1.35 0.75 4.93
CA GLY A 12 2.04 1.07 6.17
C GLY A 12 3.36 1.80 5.97
N PRO A 13 4.03 2.16 7.09
CA PRO A 13 5.28 2.92 7.07
C PRO A 13 6.40 2.23 6.28
N GLU A 14 7.48 2.97 6.06
CA GLU A 14 8.72 2.44 5.50
C GLU A 14 9.28 1.29 6.35
N SER A 15 10.02 0.37 5.73
CA SER A 15 10.70 -0.74 6.43
C SER A 15 9.76 -1.71 7.17
N THR A 16 8.55 -1.93 6.68
CA THR A 16 7.55 -2.85 7.30
C THR A 16 7.29 -4.12 6.48
N GLY A 17 8.05 -4.37 5.40
CA GLY A 17 7.94 -5.60 4.61
C GLY A 17 6.69 -5.70 3.73
N LYS A 18 6.10 -4.57 3.31
CA LYS A 18 4.93 -4.51 2.43
C LYS A 18 5.12 -5.31 1.13
N SER A 19 6.19 -5.04 0.39
CA SER A 19 6.48 -5.73 -0.86
C SER A 19 6.63 -7.24 -0.70
N THR A 20 7.31 -7.66 0.37
CA THR A 20 7.46 -9.08 0.69
C THR A 20 6.10 -9.74 0.96
N MET A 21 5.25 -9.09 1.77
CA MET A 21 3.90 -9.59 2.05
C MET A 21 3.03 -9.64 0.79
N ALA A 22 3.02 -8.58 -0.02
CA ALA A 22 2.18 -8.51 -1.21
C ALA A 22 2.57 -9.56 -2.26
N GLN A 23 3.88 -9.74 -2.50
CA GLN A 23 4.39 -10.80 -3.38
C GLN A 23 4.07 -12.20 -2.85
N PHE A 24 4.20 -12.39 -1.53
CA PHE A 24 3.86 -13.66 -0.88
C PHE A 24 2.37 -13.98 -1.07
N LEU A 25 1.47 -13.05 -0.78
CA LEU A 25 0.03 -13.24 -0.96
C LEU A 25 -0.33 -13.52 -2.42
N ALA A 26 0.22 -12.76 -3.36
CA ALA A 26 -0.02 -12.98 -4.78
C ALA A 26 0.40 -14.41 -5.20
N LYS A 27 1.51 -14.93 -4.68
CA LYS A 27 1.94 -16.31 -4.91
C LYS A 27 0.98 -17.32 -4.29
N GLU A 28 0.59 -17.16 -3.03
CA GLU A 28 -0.30 -18.09 -2.32
C GLU A 28 -1.70 -18.17 -2.94
N PHE A 29 -2.21 -17.04 -3.44
CA PHE A 29 -3.50 -16.97 -4.14
C PHE A 29 -3.39 -17.12 -5.66
N GLN A 30 -2.19 -17.45 -6.18
CA GLN A 30 -1.92 -17.63 -7.61
C GLN A 30 -2.40 -16.46 -8.50
N THR A 31 -2.34 -15.24 -7.98
CA THR A 31 -2.74 -14.01 -8.68
C THR A 31 -1.56 -13.06 -8.86
N VAL A 32 -1.80 -11.86 -9.38
CA VAL A 32 -0.78 -10.83 -9.60
C VAL A 32 -0.72 -9.82 -8.45
N CYS A 33 0.48 -9.29 -8.23
CA CYS A 33 0.76 -8.18 -7.33
C CYS A 33 1.03 -6.92 -8.16
N VAL A 34 0.35 -5.82 -7.85
CA VAL A 34 0.72 -4.47 -8.31
C VAL A 34 1.92 -4.03 -7.48
N PRO A 35 3.08 -3.74 -8.08
CA PRO A 35 4.25 -3.27 -7.34
C PRO A 35 4.21 -1.75 -7.10
N GLU A 36 5.04 -1.29 -6.17
CA GLU A 36 5.04 0.11 -5.75
C GLU A 36 5.64 1.00 -6.85
N TYR A 37 4.82 1.85 -7.47
CA TYR A 37 5.28 2.67 -8.60
C TYR A 37 6.35 3.69 -8.18
N SER A 38 6.20 4.31 -7.01
CA SER A 38 7.16 5.29 -6.46
C SER A 38 8.57 4.71 -6.35
N ARG A 39 8.71 3.42 -6.04
CA ARG A 39 10.00 2.74 -5.99
C ARG A 39 10.76 2.84 -7.31
N TYR A 40 10.07 2.62 -8.44
CA TYR A 40 10.66 2.74 -9.77
C TYR A 40 10.89 4.19 -10.17
N TYR A 41 9.94 5.07 -9.86
CA TYR A 41 10.03 6.49 -10.18
C TYR A 41 11.24 7.14 -9.49
N CYS A 42 11.35 6.97 -8.17
CA CYS A 42 12.40 7.58 -7.35
C CYS A 42 13.80 7.04 -7.65
N GLN A 43 13.93 5.78 -8.11
CA GLN A 43 15.22 5.25 -8.58
C GLN A 43 15.82 6.05 -9.74
N SER A 44 14.97 6.65 -10.58
CA SER A 44 15.38 7.46 -11.72
C SER A 44 15.42 8.97 -11.45
N LEU A 45 14.99 9.38 -10.24
CA LEU A 45 14.85 10.77 -9.88
C LEU A 45 16.20 11.33 -9.41
N ASN A 46 16.90 12.02 -10.30
CA ASN A 46 18.20 12.66 -10.01
C ASN A 46 18.06 14.09 -9.44
N ASN A 47 16.84 14.52 -9.10
CA ASN A 47 16.50 15.89 -8.76
C ASN A 47 15.89 15.98 -7.36
N LYS A 48 15.73 17.19 -6.83
CA LYS A 48 14.93 17.40 -5.60
C LYS A 48 13.47 17.00 -5.85
N TYR A 49 12.86 16.34 -4.88
CA TYR A 49 11.43 16.03 -4.89
C TYR A 49 10.57 17.27 -5.12
N THR A 50 9.58 17.15 -6.00
CA THR A 50 8.58 18.18 -6.26
C THR A 50 7.16 17.62 -6.11
N LEU A 51 6.19 18.50 -5.91
CA LEU A 51 4.78 18.08 -5.91
C LEU A 51 4.34 17.47 -7.25
N GLN A 52 4.98 17.86 -8.37
CA GLN A 52 4.70 17.24 -9.67
C GLN A 52 5.15 15.77 -9.70
N ASP A 53 6.22 15.42 -8.98
CA ASP A 53 6.65 14.04 -8.85
C ASP A 53 5.62 13.19 -8.10
N GLU A 54 5.01 13.74 -7.03
CA GLU A 54 3.91 13.09 -6.31
C GLU A 54 2.69 12.85 -7.23
N VAL A 55 2.33 13.84 -8.05
CA VAL A 55 1.25 13.69 -9.05
C VAL A 55 1.60 12.62 -10.09
N ASN A 56 2.85 12.56 -10.56
CA ASN A 56 3.28 11.54 -11.51
C ASN A 56 3.23 10.14 -10.87
N MET A 57 3.65 10.00 -9.62
CA MET A 57 3.58 8.74 -8.88
C MET A 57 2.13 8.30 -8.64
N PHE A 58 1.22 9.23 -8.37
CA PHE A 58 -0.21 8.96 -8.28
C PHE A 58 -0.77 8.36 -9.57
N TYR A 59 -0.57 9.03 -10.72
CA TYR A 59 -1.04 8.51 -12.00
C TYR A 59 -0.38 7.18 -12.37
N GLY A 60 0.91 7.04 -12.08
CA GLY A 60 1.64 5.79 -12.30
C GLY A 60 1.07 4.63 -11.51
N GLN A 61 0.77 4.83 -10.22
CA GLN A 61 0.17 3.79 -9.38
C GLN A 61 -1.23 3.41 -9.88
N VAL A 62 -2.09 4.39 -10.18
CA VAL A 62 -3.45 4.14 -10.70
C VAL A 62 -3.41 3.38 -12.01
N ALA A 63 -2.57 3.80 -12.96
CA ALA A 63 -2.42 3.14 -14.25
C ALA A 63 -1.89 1.70 -14.10
N LEU A 64 -0.96 1.47 -13.18
CA LEU A 64 -0.39 0.15 -12.94
C LEU A 64 -1.41 -0.81 -12.33
N GLU A 65 -2.24 -0.33 -11.39
CA GLU A 65 -3.37 -1.11 -10.87
C GLU A 65 -4.34 -1.49 -12.00
N GLU A 66 -4.76 -0.52 -12.82
CA GLU A 66 -5.70 -0.75 -13.92
C GLU A 66 -5.14 -1.73 -14.96
N ALA A 67 -3.84 -1.62 -15.29
CA ALA A 67 -3.19 -2.50 -16.25
C ALA A 67 -3.06 -3.96 -15.79
N LEU A 68 -3.04 -4.20 -14.47
CA LEU A 68 -2.87 -5.53 -13.90
C LEU A 68 -4.20 -6.23 -13.57
N ILE A 69 -5.33 -5.51 -13.56
CA ILE A 69 -6.67 -6.10 -13.37
C ILE A 69 -6.93 -7.28 -14.33
N PRO A 70 -6.67 -7.18 -15.66
CA PRO A 70 -6.95 -8.29 -16.58
C PRO A 70 -6.09 -9.54 -16.35
N LEU A 71 -5.00 -9.43 -15.59
CA LEU A 71 -4.09 -10.54 -15.28
C LEU A 71 -4.43 -11.22 -13.95
N ALA A 72 -5.26 -10.58 -13.12
CA ALA A 72 -5.69 -11.11 -11.84
C ALA A 72 -6.43 -12.44 -12.01
N GLN A 73 -6.01 -13.44 -11.23
CA GLN A 73 -6.70 -14.72 -11.12
C GLN A 73 -7.77 -14.64 -10.03
N ASP A 74 -8.84 -15.41 -10.20
CA ASP A 74 -9.96 -15.49 -9.26
C ASP A 74 -10.55 -14.13 -8.84
N GLN A 75 -10.48 -13.14 -9.75
CA GLN A 75 -10.97 -11.78 -9.52
C GLN A 75 -10.33 -11.12 -8.28
N LEU A 76 -9.11 -11.53 -7.90
CA LEU A 76 -8.39 -11.03 -6.73
C LEU A 76 -7.10 -10.30 -7.17
N LEU A 77 -6.92 -9.05 -6.73
CA LEU A 77 -5.70 -8.27 -6.99
C LEU A 77 -5.04 -7.87 -5.67
N ILE A 78 -3.73 -8.12 -5.55
CA ILE A 78 -2.93 -7.67 -4.42
C ILE A 78 -2.16 -6.41 -4.81
N CYS A 79 -2.16 -5.37 -3.98
CA CYS A 79 -1.53 -4.09 -4.27
C CYS A 79 -0.48 -3.73 -3.21
N ASP A 80 0.78 -3.59 -3.63
CA ASP A 80 1.85 -2.92 -2.90
C ASP A 80 2.14 -1.60 -3.60
N THR A 81 1.79 -0.43 -3.11
CA THR A 81 0.93 -0.08 -1.98
C THR A 81 -0.35 0.53 -2.59
N THR A 82 -0.91 1.56 -1.97
CA THR A 82 -1.96 2.41 -2.56
C THR A 82 -1.44 3.83 -2.76
N PHE A 83 -2.12 4.62 -3.59
CA PHE A 83 -1.83 6.05 -3.73
C PHE A 83 -2.19 6.88 -2.48
N LEU A 84 -2.72 6.28 -1.40
CA LEU A 84 -2.78 6.95 -0.09
C LEU A 84 -1.37 7.31 0.41
N THR A 85 -0.37 6.54 -0.01
CA THR A 85 1.06 6.84 0.21
C THR A 85 1.44 8.21 -0.37
N VAL A 86 0.94 8.56 -1.56
CA VAL A 86 1.18 9.87 -2.20
C VAL A 86 0.58 11.01 -1.38
N LYS A 87 -0.63 10.82 -0.84
CA LYS A 87 -1.24 11.79 0.08
C LYS A 87 -0.36 11.99 1.32
N ILE A 88 0.04 10.91 1.97
CA ILE A 88 0.85 10.95 3.20
C ILE A 88 2.16 11.70 2.96
N TRP A 89 2.87 11.40 1.87
CA TRP A 89 4.11 12.08 1.52
C TRP A 89 3.88 13.53 1.12
N SER A 90 2.84 13.82 0.35
CA SER A 90 2.52 15.19 -0.07
C SER A 90 2.21 16.09 1.12
N ASP A 91 1.38 15.62 2.05
CA ASP A 91 1.06 16.34 3.28
C ASP A 91 2.30 16.55 4.15
N HIS A 92 3.17 15.54 4.28
CA HIS A 92 4.37 15.63 5.12
C HIS A 92 5.45 16.55 4.52
N LEU A 93 5.74 16.43 3.22
CA LEU A 93 6.84 17.13 2.55
C LEU A 93 6.44 18.54 2.06
N PHE A 94 5.19 18.71 1.63
CA PHE A 94 4.73 19.94 0.96
C PHE A 94 3.57 20.63 1.70
N GLY A 95 3.08 20.06 2.81
CA GLY A 95 2.02 20.64 3.64
C GLY A 95 0.63 20.57 3.02
N HIS A 96 0.47 19.94 1.85
CA HIS A 96 -0.81 19.74 1.19
C HIS A 96 -0.73 18.62 0.15
N THR A 97 -1.88 18.03 -0.16
CA THR A 97 -2.02 16.98 -1.17
C THR A 97 -2.65 17.55 -2.45
N PRO A 98 -2.18 17.13 -3.65
CA PRO A 98 -2.81 17.52 -4.91
C PRO A 98 -4.28 17.09 -4.97
N GLN A 99 -5.14 17.96 -5.51
CA GLN A 99 -6.60 17.75 -5.55
C GLN A 99 -6.99 16.43 -6.24
N GLU A 100 -6.27 16.06 -7.30
CA GLU A 100 -6.51 14.84 -8.08
C GLU A 100 -6.36 13.57 -7.23
N VAL A 101 -5.43 13.58 -6.26
CA VAL A 101 -5.22 12.49 -5.31
C VAL A 101 -6.40 12.44 -4.33
N THR A 102 -6.76 13.58 -3.74
CA THR A 102 -7.87 13.63 -2.75
C THR A 102 -9.21 13.24 -3.38
N ASP A 103 -9.47 13.64 -4.63
CA ASP A 103 -10.69 13.30 -5.34
C ASP A 103 -10.77 11.79 -5.61
N LYS A 104 -9.65 11.16 -6.00
CA LYS A 104 -9.59 9.73 -6.31
C LYS A 104 -9.72 8.85 -5.06
N ILE A 105 -9.18 9.27 -3.91
CA ILE A 105 -9.30 8.53 -2.63
C ILE A 105 -10.78 8.25 -2.29
N GLN A 106 -11.68 9.19 -2.57
CA GLN A 106 -13.11 9.03 -2.29
C GLN A 106 -13.81 8.04 -3.22
N GLN A 107 -13.21 7.73 -4.38
CA GLN A 107 -13.84 6.96 -5.45
C GLN A 107 -13.22 5.57 -5.64
N HIS A 108 -12.01 5.37 -5.14
CA HIS A 108 -11.21 4.17 -5.42
C HIS A 108 -10.95 3.39 -4.14
N VAL A 109 -11.78 2.36 -3.95
CA VAL A 109 -11.89 1.61 -2.70
C VAL A 109 -11.21 0.25 -2.83
N TYR A 110 -10.50 -0.14 -1.78
CA TYR A 110 -9.97 -1.50 -1.61
C TYR A 110 -10.83 -2.23 -0.58
N ASP A 111 -10.97 -3.54 -0.74
CA ASP A 111 -11.86 -4.38 0.06
C ASP A 111 -11.27 -4.74 1.42
N LEU A 112 -9.95 -4.86 1.47
CA LEU A 112 -9.18 -5.10 2.67
C LEU A 112 -7.84 -4.37 2.60
N TYR A 113 -7.45 -3.78 3.72
CA TYR A 113 -6.13 -3.19 3.91
C TYR A 113 -5.36 -3.99 4.97
N LEU A 114 -4.17 -4.46 4.63
CA LEU A 114 -3.22 -5.03 5.57
C LEU A 114 -2.25 -3.92 5.98
N LEU A 115 -2.46 -3.37 7.18
CA LEU A 115 -1.55 -2.38 7.75
C LEU A 115 -0.37 -3.12 8.38
N MET A 116 0.80 -3.00 7.78
CA MET A 116 2.01 -3.70 8.24
C MET A 116 2.63 -2.97 9.43
N ASP A 117 2.81 -3.70 10.55
CA ASP A 117 3.34 -3.14 11.80
C ASP A 117 4.84 -2.80 11.72
N ILE A 118 5.30 -1.92 12.61
CA ILE A 118 6.68 -1.42 12.73
C ILE A 118 7.58 -2.26 13.66
N ASP A 119 7.11 -3.44 14.08
CA ASP A 119 7.87 -4.37 14.94
C ASP A 119 9.13 -4.97 14.28
N LEU A 120 9.25 -4.86 12.94
CA LEU A 120 10.48 -5.21 12.22
C LEU A 120 11.57 -4.16 12.50
N PRO A 121 12.85 -4.56 12.52
CA PRO A 121 13.94 -3.60 12.57
C PRO A 121 13.92 -2.70 11.32
N TRP A 122 14.39 -1.47 11.48
CA TRP A 122 14.67 -0.62 10.34
C TRP A 122 15.72 -1.28 9.45
N GLN A 123 15.58 -1.11 8.13
CA GLN A 123 16.58 -1.53 7.17
C GLN A 123 16.99 -0.29 6.37
N ASP A 124 18.28 -0.01 6.32
CA ASP A 124 18.79 1.11 5.54
C ASP A 124 18.65 0.85 4.05
N ASP A 125 18.14 1.84 3.35
CA ASP A 125 17.92 1.82 1.92
C ASP A 125 18.00 3.27 1.40
N PRO A 126 18.63 3.53 0.22
CA PRO A 126 18.83 4.89 -0.28
C PRO A 126 17.55 5.70 -0.54
N LEU A 127 16.40 5.03 -0.62
CA LEU A 127 15.09 5.65 -0.86
C LEU A 127 14.26 5.75 0.42
N ARG A 128 14.84 5.52 1.60
CA ARG A 128 14.13 5.64 2.87
C ARG A 128 14.54 6.90 3.61
N ASP A 129 13.55 7.68 4.00
CA ASP A 129 13.77 9.07 4.41
C ASP A 129 13.66 9.27 5.94
N PHE A 130 12.82 8.49 6.63
CA PHE A 130 12.43 8.84 8.01
C PHE A 130 12.59 7.70 9.04
N PRO A 131 13.83 7.24 9.32
CA PRO A 131 14.10 6.14 10.26
C PRO A 131 13.58 6.38 11.68
N GLU A 132 13.58 7.62 12.14
CA GLU A 132 13.19 8.00 13.51
C GLU A 132 11.69 8.33 13.66
N GLN A 133 10.92 8.33 12.56
CA GLN A 133 9.51 8.75 12.56
C GLN A 133 8.53 7.59 12.34
N ARG A 134 8.95 6.34 12.60
CA ARG A 134 8.14 5.14 12.33
C ARG A 134 6.81 5.14 13.07
N GLU A 135 6.82 5.52 14.35
CA GLU A 135 5.61 5.65 15.16
C GLU A 135 4.69 6.76 14.63
N HIS A 136 5.26 7.90 14.26
CA HIS A 136 4.51 9.01 13.67
C HIS A 136 3.78 8.59 12.39
N PHE A 137 4.47 7.94 11.45
CA PHE A 137 3.84 7.47 10.21
C PHE A 137 2.86 6.33 10.45
N MET A 138 3.07 5.49 11.46
CA MET A 138 2.08 4.48 11.85
C MET A 138 0.76 5.12 12.29
N GLU A 139 0.81 6.17 13.10
CA GLU A 139 -0.39 6.90 13.52
C GLU A 139 -1.05 7.67 12.36
N ILE A 140 -0.27 8.24 11.44
CA ILE A 140 -0.81 8.82 10.20
C ILE A 140 -1.55 7.75 9.40
N TRP A 141 -0.95 6.59 9.16
CA TRP A 141 -1.61 5.50 8.41
C TRP A 141 -2.93 5.07 9.06
N LYS A 142 -2.97 4.92 10.39
CA LYS A 142 -4.21 4.64 11.11
C LYS A 142 -5.25 5.74 10.91
N SER A 143 -4.85 7.01 11.01
CA SER A 143 -5.72 8.16 10.80
C SER A 143 -6.31 8.18 9.39
N GLU A 144 -5.48 7.99 8.37
CA GLU A 144 -5.91 7.98 6.96
C GLU A 144 -6.87 6.82 6.65
N LEU A 145 -6.56 5.61 7.16
CA LEU A 145 -7.43 4.44 7.01
C LEU A 145 -8.79 4.65 7.73
N ASN A 146 -8.77 5.25 8.92
CA ASN A 146 -10.01 5.60 9.64
C ASN A 146 -10.83 6.67 8.90
N ALA A 147 -10.17 7.67 8.32
CA ALA A 147 -10.85 8.75 7.60
C ALA A 147 -11.63 8.25 6.37
N ILE A 148 -11.16 7.18 5.73
CA ILE A 148 -11.85 6.53 4.61
C ILE A 148 -12.74 5.36 5.03
N ASN A 149 -12.93 5.13 6.34
CA ASN A 149 -13.64 3.99 6.91
C ASN A 149 -13.15 2.63 6.36
N ALA A 150 -11.83 2.49 6.20
CA ALA A 150 -11.22 1.28 5.66
C ALA A 150 -11.48 0.06 6.53
N ASN A 151 -11.81 -1.07 5.91
CA ASN A 151 -11.69 -2.38 6.54
C ASN A 151 -10.22 -2.78 6.57
N TYR A 152 -9.54 -2.58 7.69
CA TYR A 152 -8.13 -2.92 7.82
C TYR A 152 -7.84 -3.92 8.94
N ARG A 153 -6.70 -4.61 8.82
CA ARG A 153 -6.13 -5.49 9.83
C ARG A 153 -4.66 -5.12 10.04
N LEU A 154 -4.25 -4.94 11.29
CA LEU A 154 -2.85 -4.74 11.65
C LEU A 154 -2.13 -6.08 11.58
N ILE A 155 -1.03 -6.15 10.83
CA ILE A 155 -0.22 -7.35 10.66
C ILE A 155 1.13 -7.16 11.34
N SER A 156 1.28 -7.84 12.46
CA SER A 156 2.51 -7.92 13.26
C SER A 156 3.13 -9.32 13.15
N GLY A 157 4.34 -9.49 13.63
CA GLY A 157 5.10 -10.73 13.63
C GLY A 157 6.47 -10.58 12.97
N LEU A 158 7.36 -11.53 13.28
CA LEU A 158 8.71 -11.61 12.73
C LEU A 158 8.86 -12.85 11.86
N GLY A 159 9.69 -12.75 10.81
CA GLY A 159 9.96 -13.87 9.89
C GLY A 159 8.68 -14.42 9.24
N ASP A 160 8.59 -15.75 9.13
CA ASP A 160 7.48 -16.45 8.48
C ASP A 160 6.13 -16.21 9.18
N GLN A 161 6.12 -16.00 10.50
CA GLN A 161 4.89 -15.76 11.25
C GLN A 161 4.15 -14.51 10.76
N ARG A 162 4.88 -13.48 10.32
CA ARG A 162 4.29 -12.28 9.73
C ARG A 162 3.50 -12.62 8.47
N LEU A 163 4.10 -13.41 7.59
CA LEU A 163 3.51 -13.85 6.32
C LEU A 163 2.26 -14.70 6.58
N GLU A 164 2.35 -15.64 7.51
CA GLU A 164 1.20 -16.44 7.95
C GLU A 164 0.05 -15.58 8.50
N ASN A 165 0.35 -14.57 9.32
CA ASN A 165 -0.65 -13.67 9.87
C ASN A 165 -1.35 -12.87 8.77
N GLY A 166 -0.61 -12.38 7.77
CA GLY A 166 -1.21 -11.71 6.61
C GLY A 166 -2.08 -12.65 5.78
N LEU A 167 -1.62 -13.87 5.54
CA LEU A 167 -2.40 -14.88 4.80
C LEU A 167 -3.69 -15.25 5.53
N HIS A 168 -3.63 -15.44 6.85
CA HIS A 168 -4.82 -15.68 7.67
C HIS A 168 -5.80 -14.52 7.59
N ALA A 169 -5.32 -13.27 7.74
CA ALA A 169 -6.18 -12.10 7.64
C ALA A 169 -6.92 -12.02 6.29
N VAL A 170 -6.25 -12.36 5.18
CA VAL A 170 -6.88 -12.41 3.86
C VAL A 170 -7.87 -13.57 3.76
N LYS A 171 -7.49 -14.79 4.17
CA LYS A 171 -8.38 -15.96 4.13
C LYS A 171 -9.66 -15.72 4.93
N ASP A 172 -9.53 -15.21 6.16
CA ASP A 172 -10.66 -14.87 7.01
C ASP A 172 -11.60 -13.88 6.32
N PHE A 173 -11.05 -12.82 5.72
CA PHE A 173 -11.84 -11.84 4.96
C PHE A 173 -12.57 -12.50 3.78
N LEU A 174 -11.89 -13.33 2.99
CA LEU A 174 -12.48 -14.00 1.83
C LEU A 174 -13.58 -15.01 2.22
N THR A 175 -13.57 -15.56 3.45
CA THR A 175 -14.66 -16.43 3.93
C THR A 175 -15.92 -15.68 4.36
N LEU A 176 -15.85 -14.35 4.53
CA LEU A 176 -16.96 -13.52 5.00
C LEU A 176 -17.84 -12.93 3.88
N ILE A 177 -17.46 -13.13 2.61
CA ILE A 177 -18.08 -12.53 1.43
C ILE A 177 -18.67 -13.58 0.49
#